data_AF-A0A528AXX8-F1
#
_entry.id   AF-A0A528AXX8-F1
#
_cell.length_a   1.000
_cell.length_b   1.000
_cell.length_c   1.000
_cell.angle_alpha   90.00
_cell.angle_beta   90.00
_cell.angle_gamma   90.00
#
_symmetry.space_group_name_H-M   'P 1'
#
loop_
_entity.id
_entity.type
_entity.pdbx_description
1 polymer ?
#
loop_
_entity_poly.entity_id
_entity_poly.type
_entity_poly.pdbx_seq_one_letter_code
_entity_poly.pdbx_strand_id
1 'polypeptide(L)'
;MEEFHKVRRLPPYVFEQVNRLKASARSRGADIIDLGMGNPDLPTPKAIVDKLCEVVRDPRTHRYSSSRGIPGLRRAQANYYARRFGVKLDPDTQVVATLGSKEGFAN
;
A
#
# COMPACT_ATOMS: atom_id res chain seq x y z
N MET A 1 -29.94 -10.99 11.34
CA MET A 1 -28.54 -10.79 11.77
C MET A 1 -28.41 -9.32 12.09
N GLU A 2 -28.20 -8.95 13.35
CA GLU A 2 -28.05 -7.53 13.72
C GLU A 2 -26.73 -6.99 13.17
N GLU A 3 -26.80 -5.85 12.48
CA GLU A 3 -25.65 -5.21 11.84
C GLU A 3 -24.94 -4.28 12.83
N PHE A 4 -23.60 -4.38 12.92
CA PHE A 4 -22.82 -3.57 13.86
C PHE A 4 -22.97 -2.07 13.61
N HIS A 5 -23.23 -1.30 14.66
CA HIS A 5 -23.44 0.16 14.58
C HIS A 5 -22.29 0.92 13.89
N LYS A 6 -21.03 0.49 14.03
CA LYS A 6 -19.88 1.11 13.35
C LYS A 6 -19.94 0.98 11.82
N VAL A 7 -20.45 -0.14 11.31
CA VAL A 7 -20.56 -0.40 9.86
C VAL A 7 -21.60 0.55 9.24
N ARG A 8 -22.72 0.79 9.93
CA ARG A 8 -23.78 1.71 9.48
C ARG A 8 -23.33 3.16 9.30
N ARG A 9 -22.21 3.56 9.93
CA ARG A 9 -21.65 4.93 9.85
C ARG A 9 -20.59 5.09 8.76
N LEU A 10 -20.20 4.02 8.07
CA LEU A 10 -19.23 4.12 6.99
C LEU A 10 -19.87 4.85 5.80
N PRO A 11 -19.21 5.89 5.26
CA PRO A 11 -19.75 6.60 4.10
C PRO A 11 -19.69 5.71 2.85
N PRO A 12 -20.55 5.97 1.84
CA PRO A 12 -20.46 5.29 0.56
C PRO A 12 -19.07 5.44 -0.06
N TYR A 13 -18.55 4.36 -0.63
CA TYR A 13 -17.25 4.38 -1.29
C TYR A 13 -17.37 5.00 -2.69
N VAL A 14 -17.05 6.30 -2.80
CA VAL A 14 -17.22 7.11 -4.02
C VAL A 14 -16.58 6.47 -5.26
N PHE A 15 -15.40 5.86 -5.13
CA PHE A 15 -14.71 5.23 -6.26
C PHE A 15 -15.46 4.04 -6.85
N GLU A 16 -16.27 3.32 -6.07
CA GLU A 16 -17.10 2.24 -6.60
C GLU A 16 -18.11 2.78 -7.61
N GLN A 17 -18.80 3.86 -7.26
CA GLN A 17 -19.79 4.49 -8.13
C GLN A 17 -19.14 5.03 -9.42
N VAL A 18 -17.98 5.70 -9.28
CA VAL A 18 -17.22 6.21 -10.44
C VAL A 18 -16.76 5.06 -11.33
N ASN A 19 -16.27 3.95 -10.77
CA ASN A 19 -15.85 2.78 -11.53
C ASN A 19 -17.02 2.15 -12.30
N ARG A 20 -18.21 2.08 -11.69
CA ARG A 20 -19.42 1.58 -12.34
C ARG A 20 -19.82 2.45 -13.54
N LEU A 21 -19.81 3.77 -13.38
CA LEU A 21 -20.10 4.72 -14.45
C LEU A 21 -19.08 4.61 -15.60
N LYS A 22 -17.78 4.53 -15.28
CA LYS A 22 -16.70 4.33 -16.26
C LYS A 22 -16.90 3.04 -17.04
N ALA A 23 -17.17 1.92 -16.36
CA ALA A 23 -17.40 0.64 -17.00
C ALA A 23 -18.61 0.67 -17.96
N SER A 24 -19.71 1.29 -17.53
CA SER A 24 -20.91 1.46 -18.34
C SER A 24 -20.69 2.35 -19.57
N ALA A 25 -19.91 3.42 -19.43
CA ALA A 25 -19.57 4.28 -20.57
C ALA A 25 -18.66 3.57 -21.57
N ARG A 26 -17.64 2.84 -21.09
CA ARG A 26 -16.77 2.00 -21.93
C ARG A 26 -17.56 0.95 -22.71
N SER A 27 -18.54 0.29 -22.08
CA SER A 27 -19.37 -0.72 -22.75
C SER A 27 -20.27 -0.14 -23.85
N ARG A 28 -20.51 1.18 -23.84
CA ARG A 28 -21.21 1.91 -24.93
C ARG A 28 -20.26 2.44 -26.01
N GLY A 29 -18.97 2.09 -25.94
CA GLY A 29 -17.96 2.54 -26.90
C GLY A 29 -17.41 3.94 -26.65
N ALA A 30 -17.65 4.53 -25.47
CA ALA A 30 -17.04 5.81 -25.14
C ALA A 30 -15.53 5.64 -24.90
N ASP A 31 -14.73 6.51 -25.50
CA ASP A 31 -13.32 6.68 -25.15
C ASP A 31 -13.21 7.50 -23.85
N ILE A 32 -12.61 6.91 -22.81
CA ILE A 32 -12.62 7.45 -21.46
C ILE A 32 -11.21 7.81 -21.03
N ILE A 33 -10.98 9.11 -20.83
CA ILE A 33 -9.78 9.63 -20.17
C ILE A 33 -10.01 9.56 -18.64
N ASP A 34 -9.34 8.61 -18.00
CA ASP A 34 -9.51 8.33 -16.57
C ASP A 34 -8.48 9.07 -15.72
N LEU A 35 -8.85 10.23 -15.21
CA LEU A 35 -8.06 11.03 -14.25
C LEU A 35 -8.56 10.86 -12.80
N GLY A 36 -9.38 9.84 -12.55
CA GLY A 36 -10.12 9.70 -11.31
C GLY A 36 -9.34 9.04 -10.17
N MET A 37 -8.23 8.35 -10.44
CA MET A 37 -7.44 7.65 -9.41
C MET A 37 -5.98 8.05 -9.49
N GLY A 38 -5.36 8.31 -8.34
CA GLY A 38 -3.93 8.58 -8.23
C GLY A 38 -3.05 7.33 -8.33
N ASN A 39 -3.38 6.39 -9.22
CA ASN A 39 -2.54 5.24 -9.48
C ASN A 39 -1.43 5.65 -10.47
N PRO A 40 -0.14 5.48 -10.12
CA PRO A 40 0.94 5.70 -11.08
C PRO A 40 0.77 4.81 -12.32
N ASP A 41 1.07 5.36 -13.49
CA ASP A 41 1.07 4.69 -14.79
C ASP A 41 2.41 4.01 -15.12
N LEU A 42 3.49 4.48 -14.49
CA LEU A 42 4.82 3.90 -14.62
C LEU A 42 4.97 2.59 -13.81
N PRO A 43 5.72 1.61 -14.34
CA PRO A 43 5.97 0.36 -13.64
C PRO A 43 6.89 0.56 -12.43
N THR A 44 6.81 -0.38 -11.48
CA THR A 44 7.79 -0.47 -10.40
C THR A 44 9.21 -0.60 -10.96
N PRO A 45 10.20 0.17 -10.45
CA PRO A 45 11.59 0.08 -10.91
C PRO A 45 12.15 -1.34 -10.91
N LYS A 46 12.88 -1.70 -11.98
CA LYS A 46 13.41 -3.06 -12.22
C LYS A 46 14.18 -3.62 -11.03
N ALA A 47 15.04 -2.83 -10.38
CA ALA A 47 15.84 -3.29 -9.24
C ALA A 47 14.98 -3.80 -8.06
N ILE A 48 13.79 -3.23 -7.86
CA ILE A 48 12.85 -3.66 -6.81
C ILE A 48 12.20 -4.99 -7.19
N VAL A 49 11.74 -5.10 -8.45
CA VAL A 49 11.15 -6.33 -9.00
C VAL A 49 12.15 -7.49 -8.95
N ASP A 50 13.38 -7.25 -9.38
CA ASP A 50 14.45 -8.24 -9.36
C ASP A 50 14.74 -8.72 -7.92
N LYS A 51 14.79 -7.80 -6.95
CA LYS A 51 15.02 -8.17 -5.55
C LYS A 51 13.87 -9.00 -4.97
N LEU A 52 12.63 -8.68 -5.33
CA LEU A 52 11.47 -9.49 -4.95
C LEU A 52 11.59 -10.91 -5.52
N CYS A 53 11.89 -11.05 -6.82
CA CYS A 53 12.06 -12.33 -7.48
C CYS A 53 13.23 -13.16 -6.90
N GLU A 54 14.32 -12.51 -6.51
CA GLU A 54 15.44 -13.14 -5.81
C GLU A 54 14.99 -13.68 -4.45
N VAL A 55 14.36 -12.84 -3.62
CA VAL A 55 14.01 -13.18 -2.24
C VAL A 55 12.91 -14.24 -2.16
N VAL A 56 11.90 -14.20 -3.04
CA VAL A 56 10.79 -15.18 -3.00
C VAL A 56 11.24 -16.61 -3.31
N ARG A 57 12.38 -16.79 -3.99
CA ARG A 57 12.97 -18.10 -4.28
C ARG A 57 13.63 -18.75 -3.07
N ASP A 58 13.92 -18.00 -2.01
CA ASP A 58 14.49 -18.52 -0.77
C ASP A 58 13.38 -19.03 0.16
N PRO A 59 13.27 -20.35 0.43
CA PRO A 59 12.22 -20.89 1.29
C PRO A 59 12.23 -20.33 2.72
N ARG A 60 13.36 -19.78 3.17
CA ARG A 60 13.46 -19.17 4.51
C ARG A 60 12.56 -17.95 4.67
N THR A 61 12.18 -17.29 3.57
CA THR A 61 11.36 -16.07 3.58
C THR A 61 9.86 -16.37 3.53
N HIS A 62 9.46 -17.64 3.44
CA HIS A 62 8.04 -18.05 3.35
C HIS A 62 7.35 -18.09 4.73
N ARG A 63 8.13 -17.99 5.80
CA ARG A 63 7.63 -17.97 7.18
C ARG A 63 7.03 -16.61 7.53
N TYR A 64 6.31 -16.56 8.66
CA TYR A 64 5.79 -15.31 9.18
C TYR A 64 6.90 -14.26 9.36
N SER A 65 6.58 -13.04 8.95
CA SER A 65 7.41 -11.87 9.23
C SER A 65 7.29 -11.46 10.70
N SER A 66 8.21 -10.63 11.17
CA SER A 66 8.06 -9.95 12.47
C SER A 66 6.87 -8.99 12.41
N SER A 67 6.08 -8.94 13.49
CA SER A 67 4.89 -8.07 13.59
C SER A 67 5.19 -6.59 13.34
N ARG A 68 6.38 -6.12 13.74
CA ARG A 68 6.81 -4.73 13.52
C ARG A 68 7.47 -4.50 12.15
N GLY A 69 7.69 -5.56 11.37
CA GLY A 69 8.52 -5.55 10.17
C GLY A 69 9.95 -6.03 10.44
N ILE A 70 10.57 -6.62 9.41
CA ILE A 70 11.93 -7.18 9.50
C ILE A 70 12.96 -6.10 9.85
N PRO A 71 14.00 -6.41 10.66
CA PRO A 71 14.97 -5.41 11.12
C PRO A 71 15.67 -4.63 9.99
N GLY A 72 15.97 -5.30 8.87
CA GLY A 72 16.59 -4.68 7.71
C GLY A 72 15.73 -3.57 7.10
N LEU A 73 14.42 -3.79 7.00
CA LEU A 73 13.47 -2.80 6.47
C LEU A 73 13.34 -1.61 7.41
N ARG A 74 13.20 -1.85 8.72
CA ARG A 74 13.09 -0.78 9.72
C ARG A 74 14.32 0.13 9.74
N ARG A 75 15.53 -0.45 9.67
CA ARG A 75 16.79 0.31 9.54
C ARG A 75 16.85 1.10 8.23
N ALA A 76 16.42 0.51 7.12
CA ALA A 76 16.41 1.20 5.83
C ALA A 76 15.51 2.45 5.86
N GLN A 77 14.35 2.36 6.51
CA GLN A 77 13.43 3.49 6.67
C GLN A 77 13.98 4.59 7.59
N ALA A 78 14.55 4.23 8.74
CA ALA A 78 15.22 5.21 9.62
C ALA A 78 16.35 5.95 8.89
N ASN A 79 17.17 5.23 8.11
CA ASN A 79 18.23 5.82 7.32
C ASN A 79 17.69 6.69 6.17
N TYR A 80 16.57 6.32 5.56
CA TYR A 80 15.90 7.15 4.56
C TYR A 80 15.46 8.49 5.15
N TYR A 81 14.84 8.48 6.33
CA TYR A 81 14.42 9.70 7.03
C TYR A 81 15.60 10.62 7.36
N ALA A 82 16.70 10.05 7.84
CA ALA A 82 17.91 10.82 8.14
C ALA A 82 18.49 11.48 6.88
N ARG A 83 18.62 10.73 5.77
CA ARG A 83 19.19 11.26 4.52
C ARG A 83 18.29 12.28 3.82
N ARG A 84 16.97 12.03 3.78
CA ARG A 84 16.03 12.83 2.97
C ARG A 84 15.53 14.06 3.73
N PHE A 85 15.37 13.95 5.05
CA PHE A 85 14.69 14.94 5.88
C PHE A 85 15.53 15.41 7.08
N GLY A 86 16.71 14.82 7.33
CA GLY A 86 17.52 15.16 8.51
C GLY A 86 16.94 14.65 9.84
N VAL A 87 15.93 13.76 9.79
CA VAL A 87 15.26 13.25 10.99
C VAL A 87 15.89 11.92 11.41
N LYS A 88 16.45 11.88 12.63
CA LYS A 88 16.99 10.65 13.23
C LYS A 88 15.86 9.88 13.91
N LEU A 89 15.65 8.62 13.50
CA LEU A 89 14.69 7.69 14.10
C LEU A 89 15.43 6.48 14.68
N ASP A 90 14.98 6.01 15.85
CA ASP A 90 15.35 4.69 16.37
C ASP A 90 14.53 3.61 15.66
N PRO A 91 15.15 2.72 14.86
CA PRO A 91 14.43 1.69 14.13
C PRO A 91 13.71 0.68 15.03
N ASP A 92 14.13 0.50 16.29
CA ASP A 92 13.56 -0.49 17.21
C ASP A 92 12.37 0.03 18.01
N THR A 93 12.21 1.36 18.11
CA THR A 93 11.14 1.98 18.90
C THR A 93 10.24 2.93 18.11
N GLN A 94 10.70 3.45 16.97
CA GLN A 94 10.00 4.52 16.21
C GLN A 94 9.67 4.15 14.77
N VAL A 95 9.84 2.88 14.36
CA VAL A 95 9.53 2.43 13.00
C VAL A 95 8.76 1.11 13.04
N VAL A 96 7.61 1.09 12.35
CA VAL A 96 6.77 -0.09 12.13
C VAL A 96 6.42 -0.21 10.65
N ALA A 97 6.47 -1.42 10.10
CA ALA A 97 6.03 -1.70 8.74
C ALA A 97 4.55 -2.10 8.73
N THR A 98 3.77 -1.48 7.86
CA THR A 98 2.32 -1.68 7.68
C THR A 98 2.02 -2.30 6.33
N LEU A 99 0.80 -2.83 6.18
CA LEU A 99 0.30 -3.32 4.89
C LEU A 99 -0.22 -2.14 4.04
N GLY A 100 0.71 -1.26 3.69
CA GLY A 100 0.42 0.01 3.03
C GLY A 100 -0.05 1.11 3.99
N SER A 101 -0.26 2.30 3.44
CA SER A 101 -0.62 3.50 4.22
C SER A 101 -2.02 3.44 4.80
N LYS A 102 -2.98 2.80 4.10
CA LYS A 102 -4.37 2.70 4.55
C LYS A 102 -4.47 1.96 5.89
N GLU A 103 -3.77 0.83 6.03
CA GLU A 103 -3.78 0.08 7.29
C GLU A 103 -3.05 0.82 8.40
N GLY A 104 -1.90 1.44 8.10
CA GLY A 104 -1.19 2.28 9.08
C GLY A 104 -1.97 3.50 9.57
N PHE A 105 -2.92 4.01 8.79
CA PHE A 105 -3.79 5.12 9.19
C PHE A 105 -5.08 4.66 9.89
N ALA A 106 -5.60 3.49 9.53
CA ALA A 106 -6.90 3.03 9.98
C ALA A 106 -6.88 2.25 11.30
N ASN A 107 -5.71 1.74 11.72
CA ASN A 107 -5.53 1.02 12.99
C ASN A 107 -5.64 1.91 14.22
#